data_AF-A0A350USF0-F1
#
_entry.id   AF-A0A350USF0-F1
#
_cell.length_a   1.000
_cell.length_b   1.000
_cell.length_c   1.000
_cell.angle_alpha   90.00
_cell.angle_beta   90.00
_cell.angle_gamma   90.00
#
_symmetry.space_group_name_H-M   'P 1'
#
loop_
_entity.id
_entity.type
_entity.pdbx_description
1 polymer ?
#
loop_
_entity_poly.entity_id
_entity_poly.type
_entity_poly.pdbx_seq_one_letter_code
_entity_poly.pdbx_strand_id
1 'polypeptide(L)'
;TKSSYGQLSGSGKKPWRQKGTGRARVGKTRSALWRGGLTIFGPTQRDYSFKMNKKARKQALRSALTDCFQGNHIAVVDKIVLEKPKTKEAVRIIKALGLPDRTLFLTAEKNENLELAVRNLPTVNVLPVEGLNVYDLLLHEKIVCTPETVKKLEERLG
;
A
#
# COMPACT_ATOMS: atom_id res chain seq x y z
N THR A 1 -2.96 -15.20 17.61
CA THR A 1 -3.02 -16.64 17.96
C THR A 1 -2.42 -16.86 19.34
N LYS A 2 -2.95 -17.80 20.13
CA LYS A 2 -2.43 -18.11 21.48
C LYS A 2 -1.30 -19.13 21.37
N SER A 3 -0.08 -18.62 21.29
CA SER A 3 1.12 -19.43 21.01
C SER A 3 1.86 -19.85 22.27
N SER A 4 1.51 -19.28 23.43
CA SER A 4 2.10 -19.63 24.73
C SER A 4 1.05 -20.05 25.75
N TYR A 5 1.48 -20.82 26.76
CA TYR A 5 0.58 -21.25 27.84
C TYR A 5 -0.02 -20.07 28.59
N GLY A 6 0.72 -18.97 28.80
CA GLY A 6 0.22 -17.79 29.52
C GLY A 6 -0.91 -17.06 28.80
N GLN A 7 -0.97 -17.18 27.47
CA GLN A 7 -2.04 -16.57 26.66
C GLN A 7 -3.33 -17.39 26.65
N LEU A 8 -3.29 -18.62 27.16
CA LEU A 8 -4.40 -19.56 27.13
C LEU A 8 -4.97 -19.78 28.53
N SER A 9 -6.25 -19.43 28.72
CA SER A 9 -6.97 -19.69 29.96
C SER A 9 -7.11 -21.19 30.20
N GLY A 10 -6.87 -21.64 31.44
CA GLY A 10 -7.03 -23.04 31.85
C GLY A 10 -6.03 -23.49 32.92
N SER A 11 -6.26 -24.68 33.47
CA SER A 11 -5.47 -25.21 34.58
C SER A 11 -4.01 -25.52 34.17
N GLY A 12 -3.09 -25.32 35.11
CA GLY A 12 -1.70 -25.79 35.04
C GLY A 12 -1.48 -27.16 35.67
N LYS A 13 -2.50 -27.70 36.37
CA LYS A 13 -2.41 -28.99 37.05
C LYS A 13 -2.39 -30.12 36.03
N LYS A 14 -1.57 -31.13 36.32
CA LYS A 14 -1.49 -32.34 35.52
C LYS A 14 -2.84 -33.08 35.55
N PRO A 15 -3.40 -33.50 34.39
CA PRO A 15 -4.69 -34.17 34.35
C PRO A 15 -4.75 -35.48 35.14
N TRP A 16 -3.66 -36.27 35.12
CA TRP A 16 -3.53 -37.52 35.87
C TRP A 16 -2.07 -37.85 36.22
N ARG A 17 -1.88 -38.79 37.15
CA ARG A 17 -0.56 -39.28 37.60
C ARG A 17 0.25 -39.89 36.43
N GLN A 18 1.58 -39.87 36.53
CA GLN A 18 2.50 -40.26 35.44
C GLN A 18 2.38 -41.72 34.99
N LYS A 19 1.98 -42.63 35.89
CA LYS A 19 1.86 -44.08 35.65
C LYS A 19 0.63 -44.63 36.39
N GLY A 20 0.19 -45.84 36.02
CA GLY A 20 -0.89 -46.56 36.72
C GLY A 20 -2.31 -46.12 36.36
N THR A 21 -2.52 -45.52 35.18
CA THR A 21 -3.86 -45.12 34.67
C THR A 21 -4.23 -45.74 33.34
N GLY A 22 -3.32 -46.44 32.65
CA GLY A 22 -3.54 -47.01 31.31
C GLY A 22 -3.67 -45.98 30.17
N ARG A 23 -3.72 -44.68 30.48
CA ARG A 23 -3.82 -43.59 29.50
C ARG A 23 -2.45 -43.11 29.05
N ALA A 24 -2.40 -42.46 27.88
CA ALA A 24 -1.21 -41.74 27.41
C ALA A 24 -0.71 -40.73 28.46
N ARG A 25 0.59 -40.46 28.49
CA ARG A 25 1.18 -39.49 29.42
C ARG A 25 0.90 -38.08 28.96
N VAL A 26 0.37 -37.23 29.83
CA VAL A 26 0.03 -35.83 29.52
C VAL A 26 0.54 -34.91 30.61
N GLY A 27 1.18 -33.81 30.21
CA GLY A 27 1.67 -32.78 31.13
C GLY A 27 0.58 -31.77 31.52
N LYS A 28 -0.08 -31.15 30.53
CA LYS A 28 -1.08 -30.08 30.71
C LYS A 28 -2.22 -30.28 29.73
N THR A 29 -3.44 -29.87 30.10
CA THR A 29 -4.61 -29.84 29.18
C THR A 29 -4.49 -28.78 28.08
N ARG A 30 -3.66 -27.75 28.30
CA ARG A 30 -3.45 -26.62 27.38
C ARG A 30 -2.43 -26.89 26.26
N SER A 31 -1.89 -28.11 26.16
CA SER A 31 -0.94 -28.42 25.08
C SER A 31 -1.64 -28.50 23.73
N ALA A 32 -0.87 -28.30 22.66
CA ALA A 32 -1.39 -28.25 21.29
C ALA A 32 -2.06 -29.54 20.79
N LEU A 33 -1.80 -30.66 21.49
CA LEU A 33 -2.44 -31.95 21.20
C LEU A 33 -3.94 -31.93 21.51
N TRP A 34 -4.38 -31.05 22.41
CA TRP A 34 -5.78 -30.96 22.83
C TRP A 34 -6.55 -29.94 22.02
N ARG A 35 -7.86 -30.19 21.82
CA ARG A 35 -8.77 -29.20 21.24
C ARG A 35 -8.82 -27.98 22.16
N GLY A 36 -8.66 -26.79 21.58
CA GLY A 36 -8.57 -25.54 22.34
C GLY A 36 -7.25 -25.35 23.09
N GLY A 37 -6.25 -26.21 22.86
CA GLY A 37 -4.88 -26.01 23.33
C GLY A 37 -4.13 -24.91 22.57
N LEU A 38 -2.88 -24.68 22.95
CA LEU A 38 -2.03 -23.69 22.28
C LEU A 38 -1.76 -24.05 20.82
N THR A 39 -1.53 -23.05 19.97
CA THR A 39 -1.10 -23.26 18.58
C THR A 39 0.42 -23.16 18.50
N ILE A 40 1.09 -24.25 18.12
CA ILE A 40 2.55 -24.24 17.94
C ILE A 40 2.89 -23.45 16.66
N PHE A 41 3.84 -22.52 16.75
CA PHE A 41 4.29 -21.67 15.64
C PHE A 41 3.15 -20.90 14.94
N GLY A 42 2.12 -20.50 15.69
CA GLY A 42 1.06 -19.64 15.15
C GLY A 42 1.59 -18.25 14.75
N PRO A 43 0.90 -17.53 13.86
CA PRO A 43 1.32 -16.21 13.42
C PRO A 43 1.40 -15.25 14.60
N THR A 44 2.54 -14.56 14.69
CA THR A 44 2.78 -13.46 15.63
C THR A 44 2.72 -12.14 14.89
N GLN A 45 2.26 -11.10 15.59
CA GLN A 45 2.32 -9.74 15.08
C GLN A 45 3.80 -9.36 14.91
N ARG A 46 4.19 -9.00 13.70
CA ARG A 46 5.53 -8.51 13.37
C ARG A 46 5.39 -7.39 12.35
N ASP A 47 6.32 -6.44 12.40
CA ASP A 47 6.48 -5.46 11.34
C ASP A 47 7.26 -6.09 10.18
N TYR A 48 6.76 -5.90 8.97
CA TYR A 48 7.37 -6.36 7.73
C TYR A 48 8.08 -5.23 6.98
N SER A 49 8.08 -4.02 7.53
CA SER A 49 8.78 -2.88 6.97
C SER A 49 10.29 -3.15 6.93
N PHE A 50 10.93 -2.73 5.83
CA PHE A 50 12.38 -2.74 5.70
C PHE A 50 12.85 -1.41 5.13
N LYS A 51 14.03 -0.97 5.57
CA LYS A 51 14.61 0.30 5.14
C LYS A 51 15.49 0.08 3.92
N MET A 52 15.37 0.95 2.92
CA MET A 52 16.23 0.98 1.74
C MET A 52 17.07 2.26 1.70
N ASN A 53 18.28 2.15 1.14
CA ASN A 53 19.18 3.30 0.97
C ASN A 53 18.52 4.42 0.15
N LYS A 54 18.75 5.67 0.55
CA LYS A 54 18.16 6.85 -0.13
C LYS A 54 18.52 6.90 -1.62
N LYS A 55 19.77 6.59 -1.97
CA LYS A 55 20.25 6.55 -3.37
C LYS A 55 19.52 5.49 -4.20
N ALA A 56 19.37 4.27 -3.65
CA ALA A 56 18.64 3.19 -4.31
C ALA A 56 17.16 3.54 -4.54
N ARG A 57 16.50 4.21 -3.57
CA ARG A 57 15.12 4.71 -3.74
C ARG A 57 15.00 5.74 -4.87
N LYS A 58 15.94 6.69 -4.94
CA LYS A 58 15.99 7.71 -6.01
C LYS A 58 16.20 7.04 -7.38
N GLN A 59 17.10 6.05 -7.45
CA GLN A 59 17.36 5.30 -8.68
C GLN A 59 16.15 4.48 -9.14
N ALA A 60 15.43 3.82 -8.22
CA ALA A 60 14.22 3.07 -8.54
C ALA A 60 13.13 3.99 -9.13
N LEU A 61 12.93 5.18 -8.56
CA LEU A 61 12.01 6.18 -9.11
C LEU A 61 12.42 6.63 -10.51
N ARG A 62 13.71 6.95 -10.73
CA ARG A 62 14.22 7.32 -12.06
C ARG A 62 13.99 6.19 -13.07
N SER A 63 14.29 4.95 -12.70
CA SER A 63 14.09 3.79 -13.57
C SER A 63 12.62 3.59 -13.94
N ALA A 64 11.72 3.67 -12.96
CA ALA A 64 10.29 3.52 -13.19
C ALA A 64 9.73 4.63 -14.10
N LEU A 65 10.18 5.88 -13.92
CA LEU A 65 9.79 6.99 -14.80
C LEU A 65 10.31 6.81 -16.22
N THR A 66 11.55 6.34 -16.39
CA THR A 66 12.11 6.03 -17.71
C THR A 66 11.28 4.96 -18.42
N ASP A 67 10.90 3.90 -17.71
CA ASP A 67 10.08 2.82 -18.27
C ASP A 67 8.67 3.32 -18.66
N CYS A 68 8.04 4.11 -17.78
CA CYS A 68 6.76 4.78 -18.09
C CYS A 68 6.86 5.69 -19.31
N PHE A 69 7.97 6.41 -19.47
CA PHE A 69 8.21 7.27 -20.63
C PHE A 69 8.38 6.45 -21.91
N GLN A 70 9.19 5.39 -21.88
CA GLN A 70 9.41 4.49 -23.01
C GLN A 70 8.14 3.79 -23.47
N GLY A 71 7.27 3.40 -22.54
CA GLY A 71 5.96 2.83 -22.83
C GLY A 71 4.89 3.84 -23.24
N ASN A 72 5.23 5.12 -23.43
CA ASN A 72 4.28 6.20 -23.71
C ASN A 72 3.17 6.32 -22.65
N HIS A 73 3.44 6.01 -21.39
CA HIS A 73 2.48 6.10 -20.28
C HIS A 73 2.40 7.50 -19.67
N ILE A 74 3.17 8.46 -20.16
CA ILE A 74 3.16 9.85 -19.67
C ILE A 74 2.42 10.74 -20.65
N ALA A 75 1.56 11.61 -20.14
CA ALA A 75 0.87 12.66 -20.89
C ALA A 75 1.13 14.02 -20.22
N VAL A 76 1.48 15.03 -21.01
CA VAL A 76 1.72 16.39 -20.52
C VAL A 76 0.56 17.28 -20.95
N VAL A 77 -0.04 17.98 -19.99
CA VAL A 77 -1.18 18.90 -20.21
C VAL A 77 -0.78 20.27 -19.68
N ASP A 78 -1.09 21.34 -20.42
CA ASP A 78 -0.65 22.69 -20.06
C ASP A 78 -1.09 23.12 -18.66
N LYS A 79 -2.39 23.02 -18.39
CA LYS A 79 -2.99 23.38 -17.09
C LYS A 79 -4.18 22.49 -16.75
N ILE A 80 -4.27 22.13 -15.47
CA ILE A 80 -5.40 21.40 -14.90
C ILE A 80 -5.97 22.27 -13.78
N VAL A 81 -6.97 23.08 -14.13
CA VAL A 81 -7.65 23.96 -13.17
C VAL A 81 -9.12 23.57 -13.12
N LEU A 82 -9.60 23.29 -11.91
CA LEU A 82 -11.01 23.10 -11.60
C LEU A 82 -11.45 24.23 -10.68
N GLU A 83 -12.39 25.06 -11.14
CA GLU A 83 -12.96 26.14 -10.33
C GLU A 83 -13.80 25.60 -9.17
N LYS A 84 -14.46 24.45 -9.36
CA LYS A 84 -15.28 23.79 -8.34
C LYS A 84 -14.85 22.32 -8.19
N PRO A 85 -14.82 21.78 -6.97
CA PRO A 85 -14.47 20.38 -6.72
C PRO A 85 -15.62 19.44 -7.11
N LYS A 86 -15.93 19.34 -8.41
CA LYS A 86 -17.01 18.51 -8.93
C LYS A 86 -16.47 17.28 -9.68
N THR A 87 -16.81 16.10 -9.17
CA THR A 87 -16.47 14.80 -9.78
C THR A 87 -16.94 14.69 -11.23
N LYS A 88 -18.13 15.23 -11.55
CA LYS A 88 -18.68 15.23 -12.92
C LYS A 88 -17.79 16.01 -13.91
N GLU A 89 -17.16 17.10 -13.47
CA GLU A 89 -16.26 17.90 -14.30
C GLU A 89 -14.93 17.16 -14.49
N ALA A 90 -14.38 16.54 -13.43
CA ALA A 90 -13.19 15.70 -13.53
C ALA A 90 -13.38 14.53 -14.52
N VAL A 91 -14.51 13.81 -14.44
CA VAL A 91 -14.81 12.72 -15.39
C VAL A 91 -14.94 13.23 -16.83
N ARG A 92 -15.50 14.43 -17.04
CA ARG A 92 -15.57 15.04 -18.37
C ARG A 92 -14.18 15.32 -18.93
N ILE A 93 -13.26 15.85 -18.13
CA ILE A 93 -11.88 16.13 -18.55
C ILE A 93 -11.15 14.82 -18.89
N ILE A 94 -11.27 13.79 -18.04
CA ILE A 94 -10.64 12.48 -18.26
C ILE A 94 -11.12 11.87 -19.59
N LYS A 95 -12.43 11.92 -19.85
CA LYS A 95 -13.01 11.42 -21.11
C LYS A 95 -12.61 12.26 -22.31
N ALA A 96 -12.55 13.59 -22.19
CA ALA A 96 -12.15 14.48 -23.27
C ALA A 96 -10.68 14.26 -23.67
N LEU A 97 -9.81 13.94 -22.72
CA LEU A 97 -8.41 13.61 -22.96
C LEU A 97 -8.18 12.17 -23.43
N GLY A 98 -9.23 11.34 -23.49
CA GLY A 98 -9.12 9.93 -23.88
C GLY A 98 -8.25 9.11 -22.92
N LEU A 99 -8.20 9.51 -21.65
CA LEU A 99 -7.36 8.85 -20.66
C LEU A 99 -8.00 7.54 -20.19
N PRO A 100 -7.20 6.50 -19.92
CA PRO A 100 -7.70 5.23 -19.41
C PRO A 100 -8.23 5.39 -17.98
N ASP A 101 -9.01 4.40 -17.54
CA ASP A 101 -9.64 4.42 -16.21
C ASP A 101 -8.61 4.55 -15.08
N ARG A 102 -7.43 3.93 -15.23
CA ARG A 102 -6.34 4.01 -14.26
C ARG A 102 -5.36 5.13 -14.57
N THR A 103 -5.68 6.33 -14.09
CA THR A 103 -4.87 7.53 -14.34
C THR A 103 -4.35 8.14 -13.04
N LEU A 104 -3.06 8.47 -13.01
CA LEU A 104 -2.44 9.25 -11.95
C LEU A 104 -2.26 10.70 -12.40
N PHE A 105 -2.82 11.64 -11.65
CA PHE A 105 -2.54 13.07 -11.82
C PHE A 105 -1.42 13.48 -10.88
N LEU A 106 -0.32 13.99 -11.44
CA LEU A 106 0.77 14.58 -10.68
C LEU A 106 0.65 16.11 -10.67
N THR A 107 0.70 16.68 -9.47
CA THR A 107 0.63 18.13 -9.27
C THR A 107 1.91 18.66 -8.62
N ALA A 108 2.37 19.85 -9.05
CA ALA A 108 3.52 20.50 -8.44
C ALA A 108 3.27 20.84 -6.96
N GLU A 109 2.07 21.33 -6.65
CA GLU A 109 1.61 21.65 -5.30
C GLU A 109 0.30 20.94 -4.99
N LYS A 110 -0.12 20.97 -3.73
CA LYS A 110 -1.40 20.36 -3.31
C LYS A 110 -2.56 21.15 -3.90
N ASN A 111 -3.28 20.55 -4.84
CA ASN A 111 -4.48 21.12 -5.43
C ASN A 111 -5.72 20.45 -4.83
N GLU A 112 -6.29 21.08 -3.79
CA GLU A 112 -7.41 20.52 -3.04
C GLU A 112 -8.66 20.35 -3.90
N ASN A 113 -8.90 21.24 -4.86
CA ASN A 113 -10.05 21.14 -5.75
C ASN A 113 -9.98 19.88 -6.63
N LEU A 114 -8.79 19.60 -7.18
CA LEU A 114 -8.56 18.40 -7.99
C LEU A 114 -8.62 17.13 -7.14
N GLU A 115 -7.98 17.16 -5.97
CA GLU A 115 -7.97 16.03 -5.03
C GLU A 115 -9.40 15.66 -4.60
N LEU A 116 -10.20 16.65 -4.19
CA LEU A 116 -11.60 16.43 -3.78
C LEU A 116 -12.48 15.98 -4.95
N ALA A 117 -12.26 16.50 -6.16
CA ALA A 117 -13.01 16.10 -7.34
C ALA A 117 -12.70 14.66 -7.78
N VAL A 118 -11.50 14.17 -7.52
CA VAL A 118 -11.04 12.85 -7.97
C VAL A 118 -11.18 11.78 -6.89
N ARG A 119 -11.17 12.13 -5.59
CA ARG A 119 -11.18 11.18 -4.46
C ARG A 119 -12.28 10.12 -4.50
N ASN A 120 -13.42 10.41 -5.13
CA ASN A 120 -14.53 9.46 -5.24
C ASN A 120 -14.39 8.48 -6.42
N LEU A 121 -13.38 8.66 -7.29
CA LEU A 121 -13.10 7.79 -8.42
C LEU A 121 -12.11 6.70 -7.96
N PRO A 122 -12.48 5.40 -8.05
CA PRO A 122 -11.67 4.33 -7.46
C PRO A 122 -10.36 4.07 -8.21
N THR A 123 -10.28 4.45 -9.48
CA THR A 123 -9.15 4.13 -10.37
C THR A 123 -8.25 5.33 -10.63
N VAL A 124 -8.63 6.52 -10.19
CA VAL A 124 -7.92 7.76 -10.49
C VAL A 124 -7.38 8.34 -9.19
N ASN A 125 -6.09 8.64 -9.15
CA ASN A 125 -5.45 9.23 -7.99
C ASN A 125 -4.79 10.56 -8.33
N VAL A 126 -4.66 11.41 -7.32
CA VAL A 126 -3.92 12.69 -7.40
C VAL A 126 -2.81 12.62 -6.37
N LEU A 127 -1.57 12.88 -6.79
CA LEU A 127 -0.43 12.94 -5.89
C LEU A 127 0.39 14.21 -6.14
N PRO A 128 0.85 14.88 -5.07
CA PRO A 128 1.88 15.91 -5.22
C PRO A 128 3.22 15.25 -5.58
N VAL A 129 4.11 15.99 -6.26
CA VAL A 129 5.47 15.52 -6.62
C VAL A 129 6.24 14.97 -5.40
N GLU A 130 6.02 15.51 -4.21
CA GLU A 130 6.66 15.08 -2.96
C GLU A 130 6.25 13.68 -2.51
N GLY A 131 4.98 13.32 -2.75
CA GLY A 131 4.38 12.04 -2.39
C GLY A 131 4.62 10.93 -3.42
N LEU A 132 5.22 11.24 -4.57
CA LEU A 132 5.42 10.25 -5.63
C LEU A 132 6.30 9.08 -5.17
N ASN A 133 5.77 7.88 -5.37
CA ASN A 133 6.38 6.60 -5.03
C ASN A 133 6.40 5.66 -6.26
N VAL A 134 7.14 4.57 -6.17
CA VAL A 134 7.30 3.61 -7.28
C VAL A 134 6.02 2.79 -7.50
N TYR A 135 5.27 2.50 -6.44
CA TYR A 135 4.06 1.69 -6.51
C TYR A 135 2.98 2.35 -7.35
N ASP A 136 2.69 3.63 -7.09
CA ASP A 136 1.70 4.40 -7.81
C ASP A 136 2.10 4.63 -9.27
N LEU A 137 3.40 4.79 -9.57
CA LEU A 137 3.86 4.86 -10.96
C LEU A 137 3.55 3.59 -11.76
N LEU A 138 3.68 2.42 -11.14
CA LEU A 138 3.45 1.13 -11.81
C LEU A 138 1.99 0.68 -11.77
N LEU A 139 1.21 1.16 -10.81
CA LEU A 139 -0.21 0.79 -10.67
C LEU A 139 -1.09 1.44 -11.74
N HIS A 140 -0.74 2.66 -12.17
CA HIS A 140 -1.54 3.46 -13.10
C HIS A 140 -1.04 3.28 -14.54
N GLU A 141 -1.97 3.27 -15.49
CA GLU A 141 -1.68 3.10 -16.91
C GLU A 141 -1.27 4.40 -17.59
N LYS A 142 -1.79 5.53 -17.12
CA LYS A 142 -1.39 6.85 -17.58
C LYS A 142 -1.05 7.76 -16.42
N ILE A 143 0.01 8.54 -16.61
CA ILE A 143 0.46 9.56 -15.69
C ILE A 143 0.30 10.90 -16.39
N VAL A 144 -0.47 11.80 -15.80
CA VAL A 144 -0.74 13.13 -16.33
C VAL A 144 0.00 14.17 -15.50
N CYS A 145 0.85 14.95 -16.15
CA CYS A 145 1.67 15.99 -15.53
C CYS A 145 1.46 17.34 -16.20
N THR A 146 1.68 18.43 -15.46
CA THR A 146 1.86 19.77 -16.05
C THR A 146 3.35 20.08 -16.27
N PRO A 147 3.70 21.03 -17.16
CA PRO A 147 5.10 21.46 -17.34
C PRO A 147 5.77 21.90 -16.03
N GLU A 148 5.03 22.54 -15.14
CA GLU A 148 5.50 22.94 -13.79
C GLU A 148 5.85 21.72 -12.93
N THR A 149 5.02 20.68 -13.01
CA THR A 149 5.21 19.41 -12.29
C THR A 149 6.48 18.70 -12.78
N VAL A 150 6.76 18.75 -14.07
CA VAL A 150 7.98 18.15 -14.66
C VAL A 150 9.24 18.85 -14.14
N LYS A 151 9.24 20.19 -14.07
CA LYS A 151 10.39 20.94 -13.51
C LYS A 151 10.64 20.58 -12.04
N LYS A 152 9.58 20.52 -11.23
CA LYS A 152 9.71 20.14 -9.80
C LYS A 152 10.17 18.69 -9.64
N LEU A 153 9.78 17.81 -10.56
CA LEU A 153 10.27 16.43 -10.64
C LEU A 153 11.77 16.37 -10.95
N GLU A 154 12.23 17.19 -11.89
CA GLU A 154 13.64 17.32 -12.24
C GLU A 154 14.46 17.87 -11.06
N GLU A 155 13.97 18.86 -10.31
CA GLU A 155 14.65 19.36 -9.11
C GLU A 155 14.74 18.29 -8.00
N ARG A 156 13.69 17.48 -7.84
CA ARG A 156 13.67 16.39 -6.84
C ARG A 156 14.60 15.25 -7.24
N LEU A 157 14.62 14.91 -8.53
CA LEU A 157 15.28 13.73 -9.07
C LEU A 157 16.63 14.01 -9.72
N GLY A 158 17.01 15.25 -10.00
CA GLY A 158 18.38 15.67 -10.31
C GLY A 158 19.25 15.44 -9.09
#